data_AF-A0A1G1STR2-F1
#
_entry.id   AF-A0A1G1STR2-F1
#
_cell.length_a   1.000
_cell.length_b   1.000
_cell.length_c   1.000
_cell.angle_alpha   90.00
_cell.angle_beta   90.00
_cell.angle_gamma   90.00
#
_symmetry.space_group_name_H-M   'P 1'
#
loop_
_entity.id
_entity.type
_entity.pdbx_description
1 polymer ?
#
loop_
_entity_poly.entity_id
_entity_poly.type
_entity_poly.pdbx_seq_one_letter_code
_entity_poly.pdbx_strand_id
1 'polypeptide(L)'
;MDATFTLPNELLAALIAPHLERWKTEYLATLPAPDPWLTIPEAAAYAKLTDKYMAQLAYGKPFRAGTLDRPERAAVLPKIASGDTGFARGARVKQSAVDAYLMRHAYRKK
;
A
#
# COMPACT_ATOMS: atom_id res chain seq x y z
N MET A 1 -15.01 -9.57 -59.02
CA MET A 1 -15.66 -10.54 -58.12
C MET A 1 -14.95 -10.39 -56.79
N ASP A 2 -15.54 -9.59 -55.89
CA ASP A 2 -14.94 -9.33 -54.58
C ASP A 2 -15.35 -10.46 -53.63
N ALA A 3 -14.40 -11.34 -53.32
CA ALA A 3 -14.60 -12.35 -52.30
C ALA A 3 -14.45 -11.66 -50.93
N THR A 4 -15.57 -11.29 -50.32
CA THR A 4 -15.60 -10.82 -48.94
C THR A 4 -15.21 -12.00 -48.04
N PHE A 5 -13.94 -12.05 -47.64
CA PHE A 5 -13.41 -13.09 -46.77
C PHE A 5 -13.87 -12.83 -45.33
N THR A 6 -14.97 -13.44 -44.93
CA THR A 6 -15.46 -13.41 -43.55
C THR A 6 -14.77 -14.49 -42.73
N LEU A 7 -13.79 -14.08 -41.93
CA LEU A 7 -13.16 -14.95 -40.92
C LEU A 7 -14.16 -15.26 -39.80
N PRO A 8 -14.28 -16.52 -39.36
CA PRO A 8 -15.06 -16.87 -38.18
C PRO A 8 -14.54 -16.13 -36.96
N ASN A 9 -15.44 -15.58 -36.15
CA ASN A 9 -15.08 -14.73 -35.01
C ASN A 9 -14.17 -15.47 -34.00
N GLU A 10 -14.29 -16.79 -33.88
CA GLU A 10 -13.43 -17.62 -33.03
C GLU A 10 -12.00 -17.75 -33.55
N LEU A 11 -11.82 -17.82 -34.87
CA LEU A 11 -10.50 -17.82 -35.51
C LEU A 11 -9.82 -16.46 -35.39
N LEU A 12 -10.60 -15.39 -35.51
CA LEU A 12 -10.14 -14.02 -35.26
C LEU A 12 -9.73 -13.83 -33.78
N ALA A 13 -10.54 -14.32 -32.84
CA ALA A 13 -10.22 -14.27 -31.42
C ALA A 13 -8.95 -15.07 -31.07
N ALA A 14 -8.77 -16.26 -31.67
CA ALA A 14 -7.58 -17.09 -31.48
C ALA A 14 -6.29 -16.45 -32.02
N LEU A 15 -6.39 -15.67 -33.11
CA LEU A 15 -5.26 -14.92 -33.67
C LEU A 15 -4.90 -13.68 -32.85
N ILE A 16 -5.90 -13.01 -32.27
CA ILE A 16 -5.72 -11.74 -31.54
C ILE A 16 -5.31 -11.96 -30.07
N ALA A 17 -5.86 -12.99 -29.42
CA ALA A 17 -5.61 -13.28 -27.99
C ALA A 17 -4.12 -13.34 -27.58
N PRO A 18 -3.22 -14.07 -28.29
CA PRO A 18 -1.81 -14.14 -27.90
C PRO A 18 -1.09 -12.80 -28.08
N HIS A 19 -1.50 -11.99 -29.06
CA HIS A 19 -0.96 -10.64 -29.21
C HIS A 19 -1.43 -9.72 -28.08
N LEU A 20 -2.71 -9.74 -27.71
CA LEU A 20 -3.21 -8.95 -26.58
C LEU A 20 -2.52 -9.29 -25.25
N GLU A 21 -2.30 -10.59 -24.97
CA GLU A 21 -1.56 -11.01 -23.76
C GLU A 21 -0.12 -10.48 -23.74
N ARG A 22 0.54 -10.46 -24.91
CA ARG A 22 1.89 -9.88 -25.04
C ARG A 22 1.90 -8.38 -24.79
N TRP A 23 1.01 -7.62 -25.43
CA TRP A 23 0.88 -6.18 -25.23
C TRP A 23 0.55 -5.82 -23.78
N LYS A 24 -0.31 -6.60 -23.13
CA LYS A 24 -0.66 -6.45 -21.71
C LYS A 24 0.56 -6.67 -20.81
N THR A 25 1.36 -7.70 -21.08
CA THR A 25 2.56 -7.99 -20.30
C THR A 25 3.60 -6.88 -20.47
N GLU A 26 3.84 -6.43 -21.69
CA GLU A 26 4.75 -5.33 -22.00
C GLU A 26 4.28 -4.03 -21.34
N TYR A 27 2.99 -3.71 -21.42
CA TYR A 27 2.41 -2.55 -20.75
C TYR A 27 2.57 -2.62 -19.22
N LEU A 28 2.27 -3.75 -18.59
CA LEU A 28 2.46 -3.94 -17.15
C LEU A 28 3.93 -3.83 -16.73
N ALA A 29 4.86 -4.26 -17.58
CA ALA A 29 6.29 -4.13 -17.32
C ALA A 29 6.80 -2.67 -17.40
N THR A 30 6.11 -1.80 -18.14
CA THR A 30 6.44 -0.36 -18.20
C THR A 30 5.94 0.43 -16.99
N LEU A 31 5.03 -0.13 -16.20
CA LEU A 31 4.51 0.55 -15.02
C LEU A 31 5.55 0.52 -13.88
N PRO A 32 5.65 1.60 -13.09
CA PRO A 32 6.50 1.58 -11.90
C PRO A 32 6.00 0.49 -10.94
N ALA A 33 6.95 -0.18 -10.27
CA ALA A 33 6.61 -1.21 -9.30
C ALA A 33 5.66 -0.64 -8.22
N PRO A 34 4.57 -1.35 -7.89
CA PRO A 34 3.63 -0.86 -6.89
C PRO A 34 4.32 -0.77 -5.52
N ASP A 35 4.02 0.31 -4.79
CA ASP A 35 4.52 0.53 -3.44
C ASP A 35 4.05 -0.61 -2.50
N PRO A 36 4.99 -1.35 -1.88
CA PRO A 36 4.64 -2.54 -1.11
C PRO A 36 3.92 -2.19 0.20
N TRP A 37 2.92 -3.01 0.51
CA TRP A 37 2.20 -2.97 1.78
C TRP A 37 2.89 -3.88 2.79
N LEU A 38 3.45 -3.29 3.83
CA LEU A 38 4.16 -3.97 4.90
C LEU A 38 3.23 -4.17 6.10
N THR A 39 3.30 -5.35 6.71
CA THR A 39 2.74 -5.55 8.06
C THR A 39 3.52 -4.73 9.09
N ILE A 40 2.95 -4.55 10.29
CA ILE A 40 3.64 -3.82 11.36
C ILE A 40 5.03 -4.42 11.70
N PRO A 41 5.21 -5.75 11.82
CA PRO A 41 6.53 -6.33 12.07
C PRO A 41 7.51 -6.11 10.91
N GLU A 42 7.06 -6.26 9.66
CA GLU A 42 7.90 -6.02 8.47
C GLU A 42 8.35 -4.55 8.39
N ALA A 43 7.43 -3.62 8.63
CA ALA A 43 7.73 -2.19 8.66
C ALA A 43 8.66 -1.82 9.82
N ALA A 44 8.48 -2.43 11.00
CA ALA A 44 9.34 -2.22 12.16
C ALA A 44 10.77 -2.70 11.89
N ALA A 45 10.91 -3.90 11.31
CA ALA A 45 12.20 -4.45 10.90
C ALA A 45 12.88 -3.56 9.84
N TYR A 46 12.13 -3.13 8.82
CA TYR A 46 12.61 -2.23 7.77
C TYR A 46 13.13 -0.89 8.35
N ALA A 47 12.37 -0.27 9.25
CA ALA A 47 12.73 0.99 9.87
C ALA A 47 13.71 0.86 11.05
N LYS A 48 14.11 -0.37 11.43
CA LYS A 48 14.90 -0.67 12.64
C LYS A 48 14.26 -0.11 13.93
N LEU A 49 12.94 -0.23 14.03
CA LEU A 49 12.13 0.19 15.19
C LEU A 49 11.54 -1.02 15.90
N THR A 50 10.98 -0.82 17.10
CA THR A 50 10.22 -1.88 17.78
C THR A 50 8.80 -1.97 17.21
N ASP A 51 8.24 -3.18 17.15
CA ASP A 51 6.87 -3.43 16.70
C ASP A 51 5.84 -2.57 17.44
N LYS A 52 6.01 -2.45 18.76
CA LYS A 52 5.17 -1.61 19.62
C LYS A 52 5.21 -0.15 19.19
N TYR A 53 6.39 0.37 18.87
CA TYR A 53 6.52 1.75 18.43
C TYR A 53 5.92 1.95 17.04
N MET A 54 6.17 1.02 16.11
CA MET A 54 5.57 1.07 14.77
C MET A 54 4.03 1.01 14.81
N ALA A 55 3.46 0.16 15.67
CA ALA A 55 2.02 0.10 15.92
C ALA A 55 1.49 1.46 16.42
N GLN A 56 2.18 2.12 17.34
CA GLN A 56 1.78 3.47 17.80
C GLN A 56 1.83 4.52 16.69
N LEU A 57 2.76 4.40 15.73
CA LEU A 57 2.83 5.31 14.59
C LEU A 57 1.66 5.07 13.61
N ALA A 58 1.29 3.81 13.39
CA ALA A 58 0.27 3.41 12.43
C ALA A 58 -1.18 3.55 12.95
N TYR A 59 -1.40 3.36 14.25
CA TYR A 59 -2.73 3.45 14.87
C TYR A 59 -2.95 4.76 15.63
N GLY A 60 -1.89 5.51 15.93
CA GLY A 60 -1.97 6.66 16.83
C GLY A 60 -2.11 6.24 18.30
N LYS A 61 -2.48 7.18 19.17
CA LYS A 61 -2.80 6.89 20.57
C LYS A 61 -4.28 7.11 20.82
N PRO A 62 -5.03 6.09 21.29
CA PRO A 62 -6.40 6.29 21.72
C PRO A 62 -6.44 7.28 22.89
N PHE A 63 -7.61 7.91 23.08
CA PHE A 63 -7.87 8.83 24.18
C PHE A 63 -7.42 8.24 25.52
N ARG A 64 -6.74 9.03 26.36
CA ARG A 64 -6.59 8.66 27.77
C ARG A 64 -7.85 9.14 28.49
N ALA A 65 -8.63 8.21 29.03
CA ALA A 65 -9.71 8.53 29.96
C ALA A 65 -9.15 9.46 31.04
N GLY A 66 -9.74 10.65 31.14
CA GLY A 66 -9.43 11.56 32.25
C GLY A 66 -9.75 10.83 33.55
N THR A 67 -8.79 10.73 34.46
CA THR A 67 -9.12 10.58 35.87
C THR A 67 -10.09 11.71 36.25
N LEU A 68 -11.01 11.48 37.20
CA LEU A 68 -12.15 12.35 37.54
C LEU A 68 -11.85 13.88 37.55
N ASP A 69 -10.61 14.28 37.83
CA ASP A 69 -10.15 15.67 37.91
C ASP A 69 -9.24 16.18 36.77
N ARG A 70 -9.14 15.48 35.63
CA ARG A 70 -8.30 15.93 34.51
C ARG A 70 -9.06 15.99 33.19
N PRO A 71 -8.88 17.09 32.42
CA PRO A 71 -9.50 17.20 31.11
C PRO A 71 -9.00 16.07 30.21
N GLU A 72 -9.95 15.51 29.47
CA GLU A 72 -9.71 14.51 28.45
C GLU A 72 -8.65 15.04 27.45
N ARG A 73 -7.62 14.23 27.14
CA ARG A 73 -6.56 14.64 26.20
C ARG A 73 -6.88 14.20 24.78
N ALA A 74 -6.94 15.13 23.83
CA ALA A 74 -7.19 14.86 22.42
C ALA A 74 -6.43 13.63 21.89
N ALA A 75 -7.14 12.76 21.16
CA ALA A 75 -6.56 11.61 20.50
C ALA A 75 -5.43 12.04 19.55
N VAL A 76 -4.29 11.37 19.64
CA VAL A 76 -3.16 11.63 18.74
C VAL A 76 -3.39 10.83 17.48
N LEU A 77 -3.61 11.53 16.37
CA LEU A 77 -3.78 10.92 15.05
C LEU A 77 -2.56 10.05 14.66
N PRO A 78 -2.76 9.00 13.85
CA PRO A 78 -1.68 8.24 13.26
C PRO A 78 -0.68 9.14 12.55
N LYS A 79 0.62 8.81 12.68
CA LYS A 79 1.71 9.54 11.98
C LYS A 79 2.05 8.91 10.63
N ILE A 80 1.69 7.65 10.44
CA ILE A 80 1.85 6.91 9.19
C ILE A 80 0.45 6.48 8.76
N ALA A 81 0.11 6.74 7.50
CA ALA A 81 -1.16 6.29 6.93
C ALA A 81 -1.16 4.75 6.88
N SER A 82 -2.14 4.15 7.54
CA SER A 82 -2.41 2.73 7.49
C SER A 82 -3.60 2.46 6.57
N GLY A 83 -3.53 1.36 5.83
CA GLY A 83 -4.62 0.83 5.03
C GLY A 83 -5.07 -0.49 5.63
N ASP A 84 -6.38 -0.65 5.79
CA ASP A 84 -6.93 -1.92 6.22
C ASP A 84 -6.94 -2.87 5.01
N THR A 85 -6.24 -4.01 5.12
CA THR A 85 -6.21 -5.03 4.04
C THR A 85 -7.13 -6.20 4.33
N GLY A 86 -8.08 -6.01 5.25
CA GLY A 86 -9.07 -6.99 5.66
C GLY A 86 -8.72 -7.66 7.01
N PHE A 87 -9.78 -8.10 7.70
CA PHE A 87 -9.77 -8.61 9.08
C PHE A 87 -8.69 -9.66 9.41
N ALA A 88 -8.25 -10.47 8.44
CA ALA A 88 -7.29 -11.55 8.68
C ALA A 88 -5.82 -11.11 8.66
N ARG A 89 -5.49 -9.94 8.08
CA ARG A 89 -4.10 -9.52 7.86
C ARG A 89 -3.66 -8.32 8.72
N GLY A 90 -4.57 -7.78 9.52
CA GLY A 90 -4.33 -6.61 10.35
C GLY A 90 -4.02 -5.35 9.52
N ALA A 91 -3.72 -4.24 10.20
CA ALA A 91 -3.36 -3.03 9.49
C ALA A 91 -1.98 -3.17 8.84
N ARG A 92 -1.88 -2.67 7.61
CA ARG A 92 -0.63 -2.59 6.85
C ARG A 92 -0.30 -1.13 6.56
N VAL A 93 0.99 -0.85 6.44
CA VAL A 93 1.51 0.47 6.10
C VAL A 93 2.26 0.38 4.78
N LYS A 94 2.12 1.41 3.95
CA LYS A 94 2.89 1.54 2.72
C LYS A 94 4.36 1.81 3.06
N GLN A 95 5.29 1.16 2.36
CA GLN A 95 6.72 1.42 2.57
C GLN A 95 7.06 2.90 2.34
N SER A 96 6.50 3.54 1.29
CA SER A 96 6.69 4.97 1.05
C SER A 96 6.23 5.88 2.20
N ALA A 97 5.20 5.47 2.95
CA ALA A 97 4.71 6.22 4.11
C ALA A 97 5.66 6.11 5.31
N VAL A 98 6.31 4.94 5.47
CA VAL A 98 7.39 4.73 6.43
C VAL A 98 8.60 5.57 6.04
N ASP A 99 9.00 5.56 4.77
CA ASP A 99 10.10 6.39 4.26
C ASP A 99 9.84 7.88 4.48
N ALA A 100 8.63 8.36 4.18
CA ALA A 100 8.24 9.75 4.43
C ALA A 100 8.28 10.12 5.92
N TYR A 101 7.96 9.18 6.81
CA TYR A 101 8.13 9.37 8.25
C TYR A 101 9.61 9.48 8.63
N LEU A 102 10.43 8.53 8.17
CA LEU A 102 11.87 8.54 8.44
C LEU A 102 12.53 9.80 7.89
N MET A 103 12.20 10.25 6.68
CA MET A 103 12.73 11.48 6.10
C MET A 103 12.41 12.71 6.96
N ARG A 104 11.17 12.82 7.48
CA ARG A 104 10.77 13.94 8.35
C ARG A 104 11.48 13.96 9.71
N HIS A 105 11.89 12.80 10.22
CA HIS A 105 12.40 12.68 11.59
C HIS A 105 13.91 12.38 11.68
N ALA A 106 14.50 11.72 10.69
CA ALA A 106 15.93 11.44 10.63
C ALA A 106 16.75 12.66 10.18
N TYR A 107 16.19 13.51 9.31
CA TYR A 107 16.87 14.71 8.80
C TYR A 107 16.64 15.96 9.65
N ARG A 108 15.90 15.86 10.76
CA ARG A 108 15.79 16.92 11.78
C ARG A 108 17.01 16.94 12.71
N LYS A 109 18.19 16.83 12.12
CA LYS A 109 19.49 16.98 12.78
C LYS A 109 20.32 18.01 12.00
N LYS A 110 19.99 19.28 12.21
CA LYS A 110 20.91 20.43 12.27
C LYS A 110 20.13 21.65 12.75
#